data_AF-A0A418M660-F1
#
_entry.id   AF-A0A418M660-F1
#
_cell.length_a   1.000
_cell.length_b   1.000
_cell.length_c   1.000
_cell.angle_alpha   90.00
_cell.angle_beta   90.00
_cell.angle_gamma   90.00
#
_symmetry.space_group_name_H-M   'P 1'
#
loop_
_entity.id
_entity.type
_entity.pdbx_description
1 polymer ?
#
loop_
_entity_poly.entity_id
_entity_poly.type
_entity_poly.pdbx_seq_one_letter_code
_entity_poly.pdbx_strand_id
1 'polypeptide(L)'
;MITDLQKSEIGRLLEIESGRLGGWRQVANKLGVNQVTIRYNMVEREKWHLVSDQMWARVAHKLGYKLNEERWNWVSTTNTNVMFELLERAQFESLFTCISHDAGHGKTTGALMYTLQKEAVFYLECEESWSHKRFVQKIAETLGVRTERYNVSDLTDLIVSVLKQRAATARPLLIIDEANKLKPSSLRLFIPLYNKLHDEVGMVLIGAHDLKRHIQAGVRRDARGFDELESRLGRAYMPLVGIFRQDVVAICNANGLKNPDAQERVWLHLNPRKESIRGKYVWVADRDYRVLQQAIKHERVRAQEKATKKELAPTEMEADMGGRVVALSA
;
A
#
# COMPACT_ATOMS: atom_id res chain seq x y z
N MET A 1 9.01 -7.33 24.21
CA MET A 1 8.59 -8.73 24.06
C MET A 1 7.49 -8.76 23.02
N ILE A 2 7.56 -9.65 22.04
CA ILE A 2 6.55 -9.76 20.98
C ILE A 2 5.41 -10.64 21.48
N THR A 3 4.18 -10.11 21.42
CA THR A 3 2.98 -10.78 21.92
C THR A 3 2.55 -11.95 21.03
N ASP A 4 1.82 -12.90 21.61
CA ASP A 4 1.26 -14.04 20.87
C ASP A 4 0.31 -13.60 19.73
N LEU A 5 -0.42 -12.50 19.93
CA LEU A 5 -1.27 -11.92 18.89
C LEU A 5 -0.42 -11.46 17.70
N GLN A 6 0.66 -10.71 17.94
CA GLN A 6 1.59 -10.28 16.90
C GLN A 6 2.24 -11.46 16.17
N LYS A 7 2.63 -12.52 16.91
CA LYS A 7 3.18 -13.75 16.31
C LYS A 7 2.17 -14.43 15.39
N SER A 8 0.90 -14.53 15.81
CA SER A 8 -0.18 -15.08 14.99
C SER A 8 -0.36 -14.29 13.69
N GLU A 9 -0.38 -12.96 13.78
CA GLU A 9 -0.53 -12.10 12.61
C GLU A 9 0.65 -12.21 11.63
N ILE A 10 1.88 -12.27 12.14
CA ILE A 10 3.08 -12.49 11.33
C ILE A 10 3.02 -13.87 10.66
N GLY A 11 2.57 -14.91 11.36
CA GLY A 11 2.35 -16.25 10.80
C GLY A 11 1.37 -16.24 9.63
N ARG A 12 0.24 -15.54 9.78
CA ARG A 12 -0.74 -15.38 8.69
C ARG A 12 -0.16 -14.63 7.49
N LEU A 13 0.67 -13.59 7.71
CA LEU A 13 1.33 -12.88 6.62
C LEU A 13 2.32 -13.78 5.87
N LEU A 14 3.03 -14.68 6.57
CA LEU A 14 3.90 -15.67 5.94
C LEU A 14 3.13 -16.64 5.03
N GLU A 15 1.95 -17.09 5.45
CA GLU A 15 1.09 -17.95 4.63
C GLU A 15 0.60 -17.23 3.37
N ILE A 16 0.13 -15.98 3.51
CA ILE A 16 -0.26 -15.13 2.37
C ILE A 16 0.92 -14.96 1.41
N GLU A 17 2.12 -14.68 1.93
CA GLU A 17 3.33 -14.52 1.11
C GLU A 17 3.72 -15.82 0.40
N SER A 18 3.54 -16.97 1.04
CA SER A 18 3.77 -18.29 0.45
C SER A 18 2.80 -18.57 -0.69
N GLY A 19 1.51 -18.28 -0.51
CA GLY A 19 0.51 -18.38 -1.58
C GLY A 19 0.85 -17.48 -2.76
N ARG A 20 1.23 -16.22 -2.50
CA ARG A 20 1.62 -15.25 -3.52
C ARG A 20 2.83 -15.72 -4.34
N LEU A 21 3.92 -16.10 -3.66
CA LEU A 21 5.17 -16.53 -4.30
C LEU A 21 5.11 -17.96 -4.86
N GLY A 22 4.07 -18.73 -4.54
CA GLY A 22 3.91 -20.12 -4.99
C GLY A 22 4.75 -21.12 -4.21
N GLY A 23 5.25 -20.76 -3.02
CA GLY A 23 5.94 -21.70 -2.15
C GLY A 23 6.84 -21.10 -1.07
N TRP A 24 7.06 -21.89 -0.02
CA TRP A 24 7.89 -21.53 1.14
C TRP A 24 9.36 -21.31 0.81
N ARG A 25 9.90 -21.92 -0.27
CA ARG A 25 11.30 -21.73 -0.67
C ARG A 25 11.55 -20.30 -1.15
N GLN A 26 10.62 -19.74 -1.91
CA GLN A 26 10.65 -18.38 -2.42
C GLN A 26 10.51 -17.38 -1.26
N VAL A 27 9.61 -17.65 -0.29
CA VAL A 27 9.50 -16.85 0.93
C VAL A 27 10.82 -16.85 1.71
N ALA A 28 11.43 -18.02 1.90
CA ALA A 28 12.72 -18.15 2.58
C ALA A 28 13.83 -17.33 1.90
N ASN A 29 13.87 -17.36 0.58
CA ASN A 29 14.81 -16.56 -0.20
C ASN A 29 14.57 -15.06 -0.03
N LYS A 30 13.32 -14.60 -0.21
CA LYS A 30 12.93 -13.19 -0.05
C LYS A 30 13.26 -12.66 1.35
N LEU A 31 12.95 -13.45 2.38
CA LEU A 31 13.19 -13.08 3.77
C LEU A 31 14.65 -13.33 4.21
N GLY A 32 15.43 -14.09 3.46
CA GLY A 32 16.78 -14.51 3.84
C GLY A 32 16.79 -15.26 5.17
N VAL A 33 15.80 -16.12 5.40
CA VAL A 33 15.62 -16.93 6.62
C VAL A 33 15.51 -18.39 6.20
N ASN A 34 15.91 -19.32 7.07
CA ASN A 34 15.78 -20.75 6.79
C ASN A 34 14.30 -21.13 6.58
N GLN A 35 14.04 -21.99 5.58
CA GLN A 35 12.69 -22.43 5.22
C GLN A 35 11.96 -23.13 6.37
N VAL A 36 12.67 -23.93 7.18
CA VAL A 36 12.09 -24.63 8.33
C VAL A 36 11.64 -23.64 9.39
N THR A 37 12.45 -22.61 9.65
CA THR A 37 12.11 -21.56 10.61
C THR A 37 10.82 -20.85 10.22
N ILE A 38 10.68 -20.43 8.96
CA ILE A 38 9.47 -19.71 8.53
C ILE A 38 8.25 -20.63 8.42
N ARG A 39 8.39 -21.84 7.87
CA ARG A 39 7.25 -22.72 7.56
C ARG A 39 6.72 -23.45 8.78
N TYR A 40 7.60 -23.91 9.66
CA TYR A 40 7.23 -24.73 10.81
C TYR A 40 7.30 -23.90 12.09
N ASN A 41 8.46 -23.33 12.41
CA ASN A 41 8.67 -22.75 13.73
C ASN A 41 7.90 -21.44 13.97
N MET A 42 7.58 -20.70 12.90
CA MET A 42 6.83 -19.43 12.99
C MET A 42 5.35 -19.56 12.65
N VAL A 43 4.93 -20.60 11.93
CA VAL A 43 3.50 -20.81 11.62
C VAL A 43 2.83 -21.67 12.69
N GLU A 44 3.50 -22.70 13.19
CA GLU A 44 2.96 -23.60 14.20
C GLU A 44 3.10 -23.00 15.60
N ARG A 45 1.97 -22.77 16.25
CA ARG A 45 1.90 -22.07 17.55
C ARG A 45 2.71 -22.79 18.62
N GLU A 46 2.69 -24.12 18.65
CA GLU A 46 3.46 -24.93 19.59
C GLU A 46 4.98 -24.74 19.47
N LYS A 47 5.49 -24.28 18.32
CA LYS A 47 6.94 -24.13 18.06
C LYS A 47 7.45 -22.70 18.20
N TRP A 48 6.61 -21.73 18.54
CA TRP A 48 7.02 -20.33 18.68
C TRP A 48 8.12 -20.10 19.71
N HIS A 49 8.21 -20.97 20.72
CA HIS A 49 9.26 -20.94 21.74
C HIS A 49 10.67 -21.23 21.17
N LEU A 50 10.76 -21.84 19.98
CA LEU A 50 12.02 -22.11 19.27
C LEU A 50 12.56 -20.91 18.48
N VAL A 51 11.81 -19.80 18.42
CA VAL A 51 12.14 -18.62 17.61
C VAL A 51 12.33 -17.42 18.53
N SER A 52 13.50 -16.80 18.47
CA SER A 52 13.80 -15.61 19.26
C SER A 52 12.96 -14.42 18.85
N ASP A 53 12.66 -13.52 19.80
CA ASP A 53 11.96 -12.25 19.53
C ASP A 53 12.71 -11.40 18.47
N GLN A 54 14.04 -11.47 18.42
CA GLN A 54 14.83 -10.79 17.39
C GLN A 54 14.54 -11.32 15.98
N MET A 55 14.34 -12.64 15.84
CA MET A 55 13.98 -13.25 14.55
C MET A 55 12.56 -12.86 14.13
N TRP A 56 11.61 -12.88 15.07
CA TRP A 56 10.25 -12.38 14.85
C TRP A 56 10.24 -10.93 14.38
N ALA A 57 10.97 -10.05 15.06
CA ALA A 57 11.08 -8.63 14.67
C ALA A 57 11.69 -8.46 13.28
N ARG A 58 12.73 -9.23 12.95
CA ARG A 58 13.36 -9.21 11.63
C ARG A 58 12.40 -9.63 10.53
N VAL A 59 11.64 -10.71 10.72
CA VAL A 59 10.66 -11.20 9.75
C VAL A 59 9.51 -10.22 9.61
N ALA A 60 8.96 -9.72 10.73
CA ALA A 60 7.93 -8.69 10.74
C ALA A 60 8.34 -7.48 9.90
N HIS A 61 9.53 -6.93 10.15
CA HIS A 61 10.06 -5.80 9.38
C HIS A 61 10.13 -6.10 7.88
N LYS A 62 10.62 -7.28 7.48
CA LYS A 62 10.70 -7.67 6.07
C LYS A 62 9.35 -7.90 5.40
N LEU A 63 8.32 -8.23 6.16
CA LEU A 63 6.93 -8.33 5.70
C LEU A 63 6.20 -6.97 5.76
N GLY A 64 6.88 -5.89 6.19
CA GLY A 64 6.26 -4.58 6.38
C GLY A 64 5.31 -4.50 7.58
N TYR A 65 5.34 -5.49 8.48
CA TYR A 65 4.54 -5.50 9.70
C TYR A 65 5.18 -4.59 10.76
N LYS A 66 4.39 -3.64 11.29
CA LYS A 66 4.85 -2.69 12.30
C LYS A 66 4.39 -3.12 13.69
N LEU A 67 5.34 -3.41 14.57
CA LEU A 67 5.07 -3.95 15.92
C LEU A 67 4.43 -2.94 16.89
N ASN A 68 4.74 -1.64 16.77
CA ASN A 68 4.46 -0.63 17.81
C ASN A 68 3.57 0.54 17.33
N GLU A 69 2.87 0.42 16.21
CA GLU A 69 2.03 1.51 15.69
C GLU A 69 0.54 1.20 15.85
N GLU A 70 -0.25 2.20 16.30
CA GLU A 70 -1.70 2.16 16.12
C GLU A 70 -2.01 1.97 14.63
N ARG A 71 -2.65 0.85 14.32
CA ARG A 71 -2.86 0.43 12.94
C ARG A 71 -3.87 1.37 12.26
N TRP A 72 -3.44 1.97 11.15
CA TRP A 72 -4.37 2.61 10.22
C TRP A 72 -5.20 1.53 9.54
N ASN A 73 -6.52 1.56 9.76
CA ASN A 73 -7.44 0.58 9.17
C ASN A 73 -7.79 1.01 7.75
N TRP A 74 -7.47 0.14 6.80
CA TRP A 74 -7.75 0.35 5.39
C TRP A 74 -9.21 0.02 5.13
N VAL A 75 -9.90 0.88 4.39
CA VAL A 75 -11.31 0.70 4.01
C VAL A 75 -11.43 0.87 2.51
N SER A 76 -12.38 0.14 1.91
CA SER A 76 -12.78 0.38 0.54
C SER A 76 -13.35 1.80 0.42
N THR A 77 -12.82 2.54 -0.55
CA THR A 77 -13.21 3.87 -0.98
C THR A 77 -13.50 3.84 -2.47
N THR A 78 -14.11 4.90 -2.98
CA THR A 78 -14.33 5.07 -4.43
C THR A 78 -13.03 4.86 -5.23
N ASN A 79 -11.93 5.47 -4.80
CA ASN A 79 -10.64 5.35 -5.49
C ASN A 79 -10.00 3.97 -5.38
N THR A 80 -10.08 3.32 -4.22
CA THR A 80 -9.57 1.94 -4.13
C THR A 80 -10.42 0.98 -4.94
N ASN A 81 -11.72 1.22 -5.11
CA ASN A 81 -12.57 0.39 -5.97
C ASN A 81 -12.20 0.54 -7.44
N VAL A 82 -11.96 1.77 -7.90
CA VAL A 82 -11.42 2.01 -9.25
C VAL A 82 -10.05 1.33 -9.42
N MET A 83 -9.16 1.44 -8.43
CA MET A 83 -7.88 0.73 -8.45
C MET A 83 -8.09 -0.79 -8.56
N PHE A 84 -9.02 -1.36 -7.80
CA PHE A 84 -9.34 -2.78 -7.86
C PHE A 84 -9.82 -3.20 -9.23
N GLU A 85 -10.76 -2.48 -9.83
CA GLU A 85 -11.26 -2.77 -11.19
C GLU A 85 -10.13 -2.73 -12.22
N LEU A 86 -9.24 -1.73 -12.15
CA LEU A 86 -8.11 -1.58 -13.06
C LEU A 86 -7.07 -2.70 -12.89
N LEU A 87 -6.71 -3.03 -11.65
CA LEU A 87 -5.74 -4.08 -11.34
C LEU A 87 -6.31 -5.46 -11.65
N GLU A 88 -7.59 -5.68 -11.38
CA GLU A 88 -8.31 -6.92 -11.68
C GLU A 88 -8.38 -7.16 -13.17
N ARG A 89 -8.73 -6.13 -13.94
CA ARG A 89 -8.67 -6.19 -15.39
C ARG A 89 -7.26 -6.51 -15.90
N ALA A 90 -6.24 -5.80 -15.40
CA ALA A 90 -4.87 -6.05 -15.81
C ALA A 90 -4.40 -7.47 -15.46
N GLN A 91 -4.85 -8.03 -14.34
CA GLN A 91 -4.53 -9.40 -13.93
C GLN A 91 -5.24 -10.44 -14.81
N PHE A 92 -6.54 -10.30 -15.05
CA PHE A 92 -7.32 -11.30 -15.77
C PHE A 92 -7.05 -11.28 -17.28
N GLU A 93 -6.87 -10.09 -17.86
CA GLU A 93 -6.59 -9.90 -19.29
C GLU A 93 -5.08 -9.88 -19.59
N SER A 94 -4.21 -10.11 -18.59
CA SER A 94 -2.75 -10.07 -18.74
C SER A 94 -2.22 -8.77 -19.39
N LEU A 95 -2.81 -7.63 -19.05
CA LEU A 95 -2.51 -6.36 -19.70
C LEU A 95 -1.27 -5.70 -19.11
N PHE A 96 -0.54 -4.99 -19.97
CA PHE A 96 0.41 -3.98 -19.56
C PHE A 96 -0.27 -2.62 -19.62
N THR A 97 -0.36 -1.92 -18.49
CA THR A 97 -1.08 -0.65 -18.39
C THR A 97 -0.43 0.32 -17.43
N CYS A 98 -0.86 1.58 -17.47
CA CYS A 98 -0.32 2.67 -16.69
C CYS A 98 -1.43 3.47 -15.99
N ILE A 99 -1.26 3.66 -14.67
CA ILE A 99 -2.09 4.50 -13.82
C ILE A 99 -1.25 5.72 -13.42
N SER A 100 -1.60 6.89 -13.96
CA SER A 100 -0.90 8.14 -13.68
C SER A 100 -1.94 9.17 -13.23
N HIS A 101 -1.85 9.54 -11.95
CA HIS A 101 -2.77 10.48 -11.31
C HIS A 101 -2.07 11.20 -10.16
N ASP A 102 -2.66 12.28 -9.64
CA ASP A 102 -2.06 13.07 -8.57
C ASP A 102 -1.77 12.26 -7.30
N ALA A 103 -0.73 12.69 -6.59
CA ALA A 103 -0.30 12.05 -5.35
C ALA A 103 -1.40 12.14 -4.28
N GLY A 104 -1.40 11.18 -3.34
CA GLY A 104 -2.32 11.21 -2.21
C GLY A 104 -3.79 10.94 -2.57
N HIS A 105 -4.06 10.24 -3.67
CA HIS A 105 -5.41 9.82 -4.10
C HIS A 105 -5.66 8.30 -3.91
N GLY A 106 -4.84 7.62 -3.10
CA GLY A 106 -5.13 6.23 -2.69
C GLY A 106 -4.64 5.15 -3.66
N LYS A 107 -3.85 5.52 -4.69
CA LYS A 107 -3.21 4.56 -5.62
C LYS A 107 -2.45 3.45 -4.91
N THR A 108 -1.45 3.84 -4.10
CA THR A 108 -0.62 2.92 -3.31
C THR A 108 -1.43 2.07 -2.35
N THR A 109 -2.40 2.68 -1.65
CA THR A 109 -3.31 1.94 -0.76
C THR A 109 -4.13 0.90 -1.52
N GLY A 110 -4.69 1.26 -2.68
CA GLY A 110 -5.42 0.33 -3.54
C GLY A 110 -4.54 -0.82 -4.03
N ALA A 111 -3.33 -0.52 -4.50
CA ALA A 111 -2.36 -1.53 -4.94
C ALA A 111 -1.98 -2.51 -3.81
N LEU A 112 -1.69 -2.00 -2.62
CA LEU A 112 -1.36 -2.84 -1.47
C LEU A 112 -2.57 -3.66 -0.99
N MET A 113 -3.76 -3.07 -0.93
CA MET A 113 -5.01 -3.80 -0.61
C MET A 113 -5.23 -4.95 -1.58
N TYR A 114 -5.08 -4.69 -2.89
CA TYR A 114 -5.22 -5.70 -3.93
C TYR A 114 -4.20 -6.83 -3.76
N THR A 115 -2.94 -6.46 -3.50
CA THR A 115 -1.84 -7.41 -3.26
C THR A 115 -2.08 -8.32 -2.05
N LEU A 116 -2.75 -7.83 -1.01
CA LEU A 116 -3.09 -8.61 0.18
C LEU A 116 -4.29 -9.54 -0.02
N GLN A 117 -5.20 -9.21 -0.94
CA GLN A 117 -6.46 -9.92 -1.13
C GLN A 117 -6.44 -10.92 -2.29
N LYS A 118 -5.52 -10.76 -3.24
CA LYS A 118 -5.46 -11.56 -4.47
C LYS A 118 -4.16 -12.34 -4.54
N GLU A 119 -4.26 -13.53 -5.13
CA GLU A 119 -3.11 -14.41 -5.33
C GLU A 119 -2.25 -13.96 -6.51
N ALA A 120 -0.97 -14.36 -6.48
CA ALA A 120 0.00 -14.10 -7.55
C ALA A 120 0.17 -12.61 -7.93
N VAL A 121 -0.18 -11.68 -7.05
CA VAL A 121 0.06 -10.25 -7.22
C VAL A 121 1.35 -9.87 -6.53
N PHE A 122 2.28 -9.25 -7.24
CA PHE A 122 3.58 -8.81 -6.76
C PHE A 122 3.65 -7.29 -6.77
N TYR A 123 3.95 -6.67 -5.63
CA TYR A 123 4.06 -5.22 -5.50
C TYR A 123 5.51 -4.81 -5.24
N LEU A 124 5.97 -3.80 -5.98
CA LEU A 124 7.25 -3.14 -5.76
C LEU A 124 7.07 -1.63 -5.82
N GLU A 125 7.44 -0.94 -4.74
CA GLU A 125 7.51 0.52 -4.70
C GLU A 125 8.91 0.99 -5.12
N CYS A 126 9.00 1.91 -6.08
CA CYS A 126 10.28 2.39 -6.61
C CYS A 126 10.87 3.52 -5.77
N GLU A 127 12.21 3.52 -5.67
CA GLU A 127 12.98 4.63 -5.11
C GLU A 127 13.81 5.33 -6.20
N GLU A 128 13.93 6.65 -6.07
CA GLU A 128 14.69 7.49 -7.02
C GLU A 128 16.20 7.19 -7.00
N SER A 129 16.70 6.73 -5.86
CA SER A 129 18.12 6.39 -5.66
C SER A 129 18.57 5.18 -6.50
N TRP A 130 17.63 4.39 -7.04
CA TRP A 130 17.97 3.12 -7.69
C TRP A 130 18.69 3.31 -9.03
N SER A 131 19.75 2.52 -9.21
CA SER A 131 20.31 2.25 -10.53
C SER A 131 19.44 1.23 -11.29
N HIS A 132 19.64 1.11 -12.60
CA HIS A 132 18.95 0.08 -13.40
C HIS A 132 19.20 -1.33 -12.84
N LYS A 133 20.45 -1.64 -12.48
CA LYS A 133 20.79 -2.93 -11.84
C LYS A 133 20.03 -3.13 -10.53
N ARG A 134 19.97 -2.11 -9.67
CA ARG A 134 19.27 -2.21 -8.38
C ARG A 134 17.77 -2.42 -8.58
N PHE A 135 17.17 -1.75 -9.56
CA PHE A 135 15.76 -1.93 -9.91
C PHE A 135 15.46 -3.37 -10.35
N VAL A 136 16.28 -3.94 -11.25
CA VAL A 136 16.12 -5.34 -11.70
C VAL A 136 16.29 -6.31 -10.53
N GLN A 137 17.29 -6.08 -9.67
CA GLN A 137 17.46 -6.86 -8.43
C GLN A 137 16.23 -6.78 -7.53
N LYS A 138 15.61 -5.61 -7.40
CA LYS A 138 14.43 -5.42 -6.55
C LYS A 138 13.19 -6.15 -7.07
N ILE A 139 13.00 -6.22 -8.39
CA ILE A 139 11.95 -7.07 -8.98
C ILE A 139 12.24 -8.54 -8.66
N ALA A 140 13.47 -9.00 -8.88
CA ALA A 140 13.86 -10.38 -8.60
C ALA A 140 13.69 -10.76 -7.11
N GLU A 141 14.15 -9.91 -6.19
CA GLU A 141 13.97 -10.06 -4.74
C GLU A 141 12.47 -10.15 -4.39
N THR A 142 11.62 -9.31 -5.00
CA THR A 142 10.17 -9.30 -4.80
C THR A 142 9.51 -10.63 -5.19
N LEU A 143 10.04 -11.28 -6.23
CA LEU A 143 9.64 -12.59 -6.73
C LEU A 143 10.32 -13.77 -6.00
N GLY A 144 11.08 -13.52 -4.93
CA GLY A 144 11.75 -14.56 -4.14
C GLY A 144 13.00 -15.16 -4.80
N VAL A 145 13.59 -14.43 -5.75
CA VAL A 145 14.86 -14.80 -6.41
C VAL A 145 16.03 -14.21 -5.64
N ARG A 146 17.08 -15.01 -5.40
CA ARG A 146 18.35 -14.55 -4.83
C ARG A 146 19.17 -13.85 -5.92
N THR A 147 19.81 -12.72 -5.60
CA THR A 147 20.36 -11.83 -6.63
C THR A 147 21.88 -11.68 -6.63
N GLU A 148 22.57 -12.19 -5.62
CA GLU A 148 23.97 -11.84 -5.32
C GLU A 148 24.96 -12.29 -6.40
N ARG A 149 24.61 -13.28 -7.22
CA ARG A 149 25.51 -13.92 -8.20
C ARG A 149 25.16 -13.64 -9.66
N TYR A 150 24.13 -12.86 -9.91
CA TYR A 150 23.56 -12.72 -11.26
C TYR A 150 23.81 -11.33 -11.84
N ASN A 151 24.11 -11.29 -13.13
CA ASN A 151 24.14 -10.04 -13.88
C ASN A 151 22.70 -9.60 -14.22
N VAL A 152 22.54 -8.42 -14.83
CA VAL A 152 21.20 -7.88 -15.16
C VAL A 152 20.44 -8.74 -16.15
N SER A 153 21.14 -9.32 -17.14
CA SER A 153 20.53 -10.21 -18.13
C SER A 153 20.02 -11.49 -17.47
N ASP A 154 20.87 -12.15 -16.68
CA ASP A 154 20.50 -13.38 -15.97
C ASP A 154 19.30 -13.15 -15.04
N LEU A 155 19.30 -12.02 -14.31
CA LEU A 155 18.17 -11.65 -13.45
C LEU A 155 16.90 -11.42 -14.25
N THR A 156 16.99 -10.80 -15.42
CA THR A 156 15.83 -10.56 -16.29
C THR A 156 15.24 -11.88 -16.78
N ASP A 157 16.08 -12.83 -17.20
CA ASP A 157 15.61 -14.15 -17.62
C ASP A 157 15.04 -14.97 -16.46
N LEU A 158 15.61 -14.85 -15.26
CA LEU A 158 15.06 -15.46 -14.04
C LEU A 158 13.69 -14.85 -13.67
N ILE A 159 13.54 -13.53 -13.75
CA ILE A 159 12.25 -12.85 -13.52
C ILE A 159 11.19 -13.39 -14.48
N VAL A 160 11.52 -13.47 -15.78
CA VAL A 160 10.62 -14.03 -16.80
C VAL A 160 10.26 -15.48 -16.48
N SER A 161 11.25 -16.31 -16.16
CA SER A 161 11.04 -17.73 -15.83
C SER A 161 10.10 -17.92 -14.65
N VAL A 162 10.31 -17.17 -13.55
CA VAL A 162 9.45 -17.24 -12.35
C VAL A 162 8.02 -16.79 -12.66
N LEU A 163 7.87 -15.70 -13.42
CA LEU A 163 6.54 -15.20 -13.79
C LEU A 163 5.79 -16.18 -14.71
N LYS A 164 6.46 -16.79 -15.70
CA LYS A 164 5.86 -17.85 -16.55
C LYS A 164 5.49 -19.09 -15.76
N GLN A 165 6.36 -19.54 -14.86
CA GLN A 165 6.04 -20.66 -13.96
C GLN A 165 4.78 -20.34 -13.14
N ARG A 166 4.63 -19.08 -12.70
CA ARG A 166 3.44 -18.70 -11.95
C ARG A 166 2.20 -18.58 -12.84
N ALA A 167 2.35 -18.11 -14.08
CA ALA A 167 1.29 -18.07 -15.10
C ALA A 167 0.71 -19.46 -15.42
N ALA A 168 1.49 -20.54 -15.25
CA ALA A 168 1.00 -21.91 -15.43
C ALA A 168 -0.03 -22.36 -14.37
N THR A 169 -0.12 -21.66 -13.22
CA THR A 169 -0.97 -22.07 -12.09
C THR A 169 -1.90 -20.97 -11.59
N ALA A 170 -1.66 -19.72 -12.00
CA ALA A 170 -2.41 -18.54 -11.57
C ALA A 170 -2.32 -17.46 -12.65
N ARG A 171 -2.95 -16.31 -12.42
CA ARG A 171 -2.82 -15.11 -13.25
C ARG A 171 -1.89 -14.11 -12.55
N PRO A 172 -0.58 -14.10 -12.83
CA PRO A 172 0.33 -13.21 -12.13
C PRO A 172 0.15 -11.75 -12.55
N LEU A 173 0.27 -10.85 -11.59
CA LEU A 173 0.26 -9.40 -11.81
C LEU A 173 1.49 -8.77 -11.15
N LEU A 174 2.31 -8.05 -11.91
CA LEU A 174 3.41 -7.25 -11.37
C LEU A 174 3.03 -5.76 -11.31
N ILE A 175 2.91 -5.24 -10.10
CA ILE A 175 2.62 -3.83 -9.83
C ILE A 175 3.93 -3.11 -9.48
N ILE A 176 4.24 -2.07 -10.24
CA ILE A 176 5.39 -1.20 -10.04
C ILE A 176 4.88 0.18 -9.65
N ASP A 177 4.91 0.49 -8.35
CA ASP A 177 4.46 1.77 -7.80
C ASP A 177 5.59 2.80 -7.77
N GLU A 178 5.21 4.08 -7.77
CA GLU A 178 6.11 5.23 -7.86
C GLU A 178 7.05 5.18 -9.09
N ALA A 179 6.55 4.64 -10.21
CA ALA A 179 7.32 4.42 -11.43
C ALA A 179 7.84 5.74 -12.06
N ASN A 180 7.28 6.89 -11.72
CA ASN A 180 7.82 8.21 -12.12
C ASN A 180 9.23 8.47 -11.58
N LYS A 181 9.68 7.77 -10.54
CA LYS A 181 11.05 7.87 -10.00
C LYS A 181 12.08 7.08 -10.80
N LEU A 182 11.64 6.23 -11.73
CA LEU A 182 12.53 5.38 -12.50
C LEU A 182 13.28 6.17 -13.57
N LYS A 183 14.58 5.85 -13.70
CA LYS A 183 15.40 6.36 -14.81
C LYS A 183 14.89 5.80 -16.15
N PRO A 184 15.10 6.50 -17.27
CA PRO A 184 14.71 6.02 -18.60
C PRO A 184 15.19 4.60 -18.94
N SER A 185 16.39 4.21 -18.51
CA SER A 185 16.90 2.85 -18.71
C SER A 185 16.11 1.79 -17.94
N SER A 186 15.61 2.11 -16.75
CA SER A 186 14.74 1.23 -15.96
C SER A 186 13.35 1.11 -16.58
N LEU A 187 12.77 2.21 -17.07
CA LEU A 187 11.48 2.18 -17.79
C LEU A 187 11.56 1.31 -19.06
N ARG A 188 12.68 1.34 -19.78
CA ARG A 188 12.86 0.48 -20.96
C ARG A 188 12.89 -1.02 -20.65
N LEU A 189 13.08 -1.44 -19.39
CA LEU A 189 13.03 -2.86 -19.01
C LEU A 189 11.67 -3.48 -19.31
N PHE A 190 10.59 -2.69 -19.29
CA PHE A 190 9.24 -3.20 -19.56
C PHE A 190 9.04 -3.63 -21.01
N ILE A 191 9.86 -3.16 -21.95
CA ILE A 191 9.78 -3.57 -23.36
C ILE A 191 10.15 -5.06 -23.54
N PRO A 192 11.35 -5.52 -23.16
CA PRO A 192 11.67 -6.94 -23.27
C PRO A 192 10.81 -7.80 -22.34
N LEU A 193 10.37 -7.29 -21.18
CA LEU A 193 9.42 -8.01 -20.32
C LEU A 193 8.08 -8.23 -21.03
N TYR A 194 7.51 -7.19 -21.64
CA TYR A 194 6.29 -7.32 -22.45
C TYR A 194 6.48 -8.38 -23.53
N ASN A 195 7.55 -8.28 -24.32
CA ASN A 195 7.77 -9.18 -25.44
C ASN A 195 7.80 -10.66 -25.01
N LYS A 196 8.34 -10.94 -23.82
CA LYS A 196 8.46 -12.30 -23.28
C LYS A 196 7.22 -12.78 -22.50
N LEU A 197 6.37 -11.88 -22.03
CA LEU A 197 5.32 -12.16 -21.04
C LEU A 197 3.91 -11.68 -21.42
N HIS A 198 3.74 -11.04 -22.58
CA HIS A 198 2.43 -10.64 -23.09
C HIS A 198 1.47 -11.84 -23.12
N ASP A 199 0.19 -11.57 -22.85
CA ASP A 199 -0.91 -12.55 -22.71
C ASP A 199 -0.78 -13.56 -21.55
N GLU A 200 0.40 -13.69 -20.93
CA GLU A 200 0.65 -14.58 -19.80
C GLU A 200 0.62 -13.86 -18.45
N VAL A 201 1.06 -12.60 -18.40
CA VAL A 201 1.30 -11.85 -17.15
C VAL A 201 0.82 -10.41 -17.27
N GLY A 202 0.04 -9.95 -16.29
CA GLY A 202 -0.31 -8.53 -16.18
C GLY A 202 0.84 -7.70 -15.60
N MET A 203 1.01 -6.47 -16.08
CA MET A 203 1.91 -5.48 -15.47
C MET A 203 1.27 -4.10 -15.37
N VAL A 204 1.38 -3.48 -14.21
CA VAL A 204 0.79 -2.16 -13.97
C VAL A 204 1.86 -1.21 -13.45
N LEU A 205 2.12 -0.14 -14.20
CA LEU A 205 2.92 0.97 -13.73
C LEU A 205 1.99 1.97 -13.03
N ILE A 206 2.30 2.30 -11.79
CA ILE A 206 1.59 3.30 -11.01
C ILE A 206 2.57 4.45 -10.74
N GLY A 207 2.13 5.69 -10.94
CA GLY A 207 2.95 6.85 -10.63
C GLY A 207 2.14 8.13 -10.43
N ALA A 208 2.84 9.18 -10.05
CA ALA A 208 2.27 10.52 -9.98
C ALA A 208 1.93 11.07 -11.39
N HIS A 209 1.35 12.27 -11.45
CA HIS A 209 0.87 12.88 -12.70
C HIS A 209 1.99 13.13 -13.73
N ASP A 210 3.24 13.19 -13.28
CA ASP A 210 4.42 13.41 -14.10
C ASP A 210 4.84 12.17 -14.88
N LEU A 211 4.45 10.95 -14.48
CA LEU A 211 4.77 9.70 -15.19
C LEU A 211 4.31 9.77 -16.66
N LYS A 212 3.03 10.09 -16.88
CA LYS A 212 2.48 10.25 -18.23
C LYS A 212 3.25 11.29 -19.03
N ARG A 213 3.48 12.48 -18.44
CA ARG A 213 4.21 13.56 -19.11
C ARG A 213 5.63 13.16 -19.47
N HIS A 214 6.30 12.41 -18.59
CA HIS A 214 7.65 11.93 -18.81
C HIS A 214 7.71 10.97 -20.00
N ILE A 215 6.82 9.98 -20.05
CA ILE A 215 6.74 9.02 -21.16
C ILE A 215 6.46 9.76 -22.48
N GLN A 216 5.43 10.60 -22.50
CA GLN A 216 5.04 11.36 -23.70
C GLN A 216 6.11 12.38 -24.14
N ALA A 217 6.86 12.97 -23.21
CA ALA A 217 8.00 13.82 -23.55
C ALA A 217 9.12 13.01 -24.20
N GLY A 218 9.35 11.78 -23.75
CA GLY A 218 10.28 10.85 -24.40
C GLY A 218 9.87 10.54 -25.84
N VAL A 219 8.59 10.23 -26.08
CA VAL A 219 8.05 9.97 -27.43
C VAL A 219 8.24 11.20 -28.33
N ARG A 220 7.84 12.39 -27.86
CA ARG A 220 7.97 13.64 -28.64
C ARG A 220 9.41 14.00 -29.01
N ARG A 221 10.39 13.56 -28.22
CA ARG A 221 11.83 13.81 -28.44
C ARG A 221 12.51 12.68 -29.20
N ASP A 222 11.76 11.70 -29.67
CA ASP A 222 12.29 10.46 -30.26
C ASP A 222 13.35 9.79 -29.37
N ALA A 223 13.13 9.85 -28.05
CA ALA A 223 14.02 9.22 -27.10
C ALA A 223 13.93 7.71 -27.25
N ARG A 224 15.07 7.05 -27.42
CA ARG A 224 15.19 5.60 -27.63
C ARG A 224 14.24 4.81 -26.73
N GLY A 225 13.34 4.04 -27.36
CA GLY A 225 12.44 3.07 -26.73
C GLY A 225 11.16 3.65 -26.11
N PHE A 226 10.97 4.96 -26.06
CA PHE A 226 9.78 5.52 -25.40
C PHE A 226 8.48 5.31 -26.19
N ASP A 227 8.51 5.40 -27.53
CA ASP A 227 7.31 5.14 -28.33
C ASP A 227 6.88 3.67 -28.23
N GLU A 228 7.84 2.75 -28.28
CA GLU A 228 7.57 1.33 -28.06
C GLU A 228 7.02 1.07 -26.65
N LEU A 229 7.62 1.66 -25.61
CA LEU A 229 7.11 1.56 -24.24
C LEU A 229 5.67 2.06 -24.13
N GLU A 230 5.37 3.24 -24.67
CA GLU A 230 4.01 3.80 -24.62
C GLU A 230 3.01 2.92 -25.38
N SER A 231 3.43 2.36 -26.53
CA SER A 231 2.64 1.38 -27.28
C SER A 231 2.34 0.13 -26.46
N ARG A 232 3.33 -0.42 -25.72
CA ARG A 232 3.14 -1.60 -24.86
C ARG A 232 2.23 -1.34 -23.66
N LEU A 233 2.17 -0.09 -23.18
CA LEU A 233 1.25 0.35 -22.14
C LEU A 233 -0.17 0.65 -22.67
N GLY A 234 -0.43 0.37 -23.97
CA GLY A 234 -1.72 0.58 -24.61
C GLY A 234 -2.07 2.05 -24.89
N ARG A 235 -1.10 2.97 -24.77
CA ARG A 235 -1.27 4.43 -24.98
C ARG A 235 -2.41 5.04 -24.15
N ALA A 236 -2.82 4.38 -23.07
CA ALA A 236 -3.90 4.78 -22.20
C ALA A 236 -3.36 5.04 -20.79
N TYR A 237 -3.86 6.12 -20.17
CA TYR A 237 -3.49 6.50 -18.81
C TYR A 237 -4.77 6.70 -18.02
N MET A 238 -5.00 5.83 -17.04
CA MET A 238 -6.23 5.81 -16.28
C MET A 238 -6.15 6.84 -15.13
N PRO A 239 -7.01 7.87 -15.09
CA PRO A 239 -7.08 8.78 -13.96
C PRO A 239 -7.86 8.13 -12.80
N LEU A 240 -7.59 8.58 -11.57
CA LEU A 240 -8.48 8.33 -10.45
C LEU A 240 -9.49 9.45 -10.29
N VAL A 241 -10.46 9.23 -9.41
CA VAL A 241 -11.46 10.21 -9.00
C VAL A 241 -10.97 10.93 -7.75
N GLY A 242 -11.56 12.08 -7.40
CA GLY A 242 -11.20 12.74 -6.14
C GLY A 242 -11.78 12.04 -4.91
N ILE A 243 -11.57 12.60 -3.72
CA ILE A 243 -12.06 12.02 -2.46
C ILE A 243 -13.48 12.52 -2.17
N PHE A 244 -14.43 11.61 -1.97
CA PHE A 244 -15.82 11.95 -1.71
C PHE A 244 -16.15 11.95 -0.21
N ARG A 245 -17.21 12.67 0.18
CA ARG A 245 -17.66 12.75 1.59
C ARG A 245 -17.94 11.37 2.18
N GLN A 246 -18.55 10.47 1.40
CA GLN A 246 -18.83 9.11 1.84
C GLN A 246 -17.55 8.32 2.17
N ASP A 247 -16.48 8.53 1.41
CA ASP A 247 -15.19 7.88 1.64
C ASP A 247 -14.56 8.40 2.94
N VAL A 248 -14.65 9.71 3.19
CA VAL A 248 -14.18 10.33 4.44
C VAL A 248 -14.91 9.74 5.64
N VAL A 249 -16.24 9.65 5.58
CA VAL A 249 -17.05 9.05 6.66
C VAL A 249 -16.66 7.59 6.90
N ALA A 250 -16.51 6.80 5.83
CA ALA A 250 -16.10 5.40 5.93
C ALA A 250 -14.71 5.25 6.58
N ILE A 251 -13.73 6.07 6.18
CA ILE A 251 -12.38 6.08 6.75
C ILE A 251 -12.41 6.49 8.23
N CYS A 252 -13.14 7.55 8.57
CA CYS A 252 -13.29 8.00 9.94
C CYS A 252 -13.85 6.88 10.83
N ASN A 253 -14.94 6.24 10.40
CA ASN A 253 -15.57 5.13 11.13
C ASN A 253 -14.61 3.95 11.34
N ALA A 254 -13.90 3.55 10.29
CA ALA A 254 -12.92 2.45 10.35
C ALA A 254 -11.74 2.76 11.29
N ASN A 255 -11.41 4.04 11.47
CA ASN A 255 -10.30 4.50 12.32
C ASN A 255 -10.78 5.08 13.67
N GLY A 256 -11.98 4.68 14.12
CA GLY A 256 -12.48 4.97 15.46
C GLY A 256 -13.08 6.37 15.67
N LEU A 257 -13.14 7.21 14.64
CA LEU A 257 -13.78 8.52 14.70
C LEU A 257 -15.25 8.42 14.25
N LYS A 258 -16.12 8.02 15.19
CA LYS A 258 -17.56 7.78 14.92
C LYS A 258 -18.47 9.00 15.09
N ASN A 259 -17.97 10.08 15.70
CA ASN A 259 -18.77 11.28 15.97
C ASN A 259 -19.07 12.04 14.65
N PRO A 260 -20.35 12.25 14.27
CA PRO A 260 -20.71 12.91 13.01
C PRO A 260 -20.18 14.34 12.87
N ASP A 261 -20.17 15.15 13.94
CA ASP A 261 -19.65 16.52 13.89
C ASP A 261 -18.13 16.52 13.66
N ALA A 262 -17.42 15.56 14.23
CA ALA A 262 -15.99 15.39 13.99
C ALA A 262 -15.72 14.98 12.54
N GLN A 263 -16.53 14.06 12.00
CA GLN A 263 -16.45 13.66 10.60
C GLN A 263 -16.71 14.83 9.65
N GLU A 264 -17.70 15.68 9.97
CA GLU A 264 -17.99 16.88 9.16
C GLU A 264 -16.86 17.89 9.23
N ARG A 265 -16.25 18.13 10.40
CA ARG A 265 -15.06 18.97 10.50
C ARG A 265 -13.90 18.45 9.67
N VAL A 266 -13.66 17.14 9.67
CA VAL A 266 -12.65 16.50 8.82
C VAL A 266 -12.97 16.73 7.35
N TRP A 267 -14.23 16.52 6.92
CA TRP A 267 -14.65 16.76 5.54
C TRP A 267 -14.43 18.21 5.10
N LEU A 268 -14.87 19.18 5.91
CA LEU A 268 -14.68 20.60 5.62
C LEU A 268 -13.19 21.00 5.61
N HIS A 269 -12.36 20.38 6.43
CA HIS A 269 -10.90 20.61 6.44
C HIS A 269 -10.23 20.21 5.11
N LEU A 270 -10.84 19.31 4.34
CA LEU A 270 -10.38 18.94 3.00
C LEU A 270 -10.76 19.96 1.90
N ASN A 271 -11.43 21.06 2.27
CA ASN A 271 -11.84 22.13 1.36
C ASN A 271 -12.65 21.61 0.15
N PRO A 272 -13.82 20.99 0.37
CA PRO A 272 -14.57 20.36 -0.70
C PRO A 272 -15.08 21.38 -1.72
N ARG A 273 -14.96 21.06 -3.01
CA ARG A 273 -15.42 21.89 -4.13
C ARG A 273 -16.42 21.10 -4.99
N LYS A 274 -17.31 21.82 -5.68
CA LYS A 274 -18.18 21.21 -6.68
C LYS A 274 -17.42 21.04 -7.98
N GLU A 275 -17.34 19.82 -8.47
CA GLU A 275 -16.75 19.50 -9.77
C GLU A 275 -17.77 18.77 -10.65
N SER A 276 -17.69 19.01 -11.96
CA SER A 276 -18.49 18.27 -12.94
C SER A 276 -17.75 17.01 -13.37
N ILE A 277 -18.23 15.86 -12.93
CA ILE A 277 -17.69 14.55 -13.30
C ILE A 277 -18.74 13.85 -14.17
N ARG A 278 -18.39 13.57 -15.43
CA ARG A 278 -19.27 12.92 -16.42
C ARG A 278 -20.65 13.60 -16.54
N GLY A 279 -20.67 14.94 -16.51
CA GLY A 279 -21.88 15.75 -16.64
C GLY A 279 -22.73 15.86 -15.36
N LYS A 280 -22.30 15.30 -14.23
CA LYS A 280 -22.95 15.45 -12.92
C LYS A 280 -22.07 16.27 -11.98
N TYR A 281 -22.66 17.23 -11.29
CA TYR A 281 -21.97 18.00 -10.26
C TYR A 281 -21.91 17.21 -8.95
N VAL A 282 -20.70 16.95 -8.48
CA VAL A 282 -20.42 16.22 -7.24
C VAL A 282 -19.45 17.00 -6.37
N TRP A 283 -19.55 16.82 -5.06
CA TRP A 283 -18.61 17.41 -4.12
C TRP A 283 -17.39 16.52 -3.95
N VAL A 284 -16.22 17.11 -4.15
CA VAL A 284 -14.93 16.43 -4.16
C VAL A 284 -13.96 17.21 -3.28
N ALA A 285 -13.17 16.51 -2.49
CA ALA A 285 -12.10 17.14 -1.73
C ALA A 285 -11.04 17.74 -2.65
N ASP A 286 -10.60 18.96 -2.35
CA ASP A 286 -9.45 19.62 -2.99
C ASP A 286 -8.11 19.11 -2.42
N ARG A 287 -8.13 18.55 -1.21
CA ARG A 287 -6.94 18.06 -0.50
C ARG A 287 -6.84 16.54 -0.50
N ASP A 288 -5.61 16.06 -0.30
CA ASP A 288 -5.24 14.65 -0.44
C ASP A 288 -5.50 13.79 0.80
N TYR A 289 -5.31 12.46 0.67
CA TYR A 289 -5.47 11.49 1.75
C TYR A 289 -4.52 11.71 2.94
N ARG A 290 -3.38 12.38 2.76
CA ARG A 290 -2.44 12.65 3.87
C ARG A 290 -3.02 13.71 4.79
N VAL A 291 -3.60 14.76 4.21
CA VAL A 291 -4.34 15.77 4.97
C VAL A 291 -5.53 15.13 5.70
N LEU A 292 -6.26 14.23 5.05
CA LEU A 292 -7.33 13.47 5.69
C LEU A 292 -6.84 12.65 6.89
N GLN A 293 -5.74 11.90 6.72
CA GLN A 293 -5.13 11.12 7.79
C GLN A 293 -4.71 11.99 8.98
N GLN A 294 -4.08 13.14 8.73
CA GLN A 294 -3.70 14.09 9.77
C GLN A 294 -4.92 14.66 10.50
N ALA A 295 -5.96 15.07 9.76
CA ALA A 295 -7.19 15.61 10.34
C ALA A 295 -7.88 14.58 11.26
N ILE A 296 -7.94 13.31 10.86
CA ILE A 296 -8.50 12.24 11.69
C ILE A 296 -7.67 12.03 12.96
N LYS A 297 -6.33 12.00 12.84
CA LYS A 297 -5.45 11.87 14.01
C LYS A 297 -5.67 13.02 14.99
N HIS A 298 -5.75 14.26 14.50
CA HIS A 298 -6.00 15.44 15.35
C HIS A 298 -7.37 15.37 16.05
N GLU A 299 -8.44 14.98 15.35
CA GLU A 299 -9.77 14.86 15.95
C GLU A 299 -9.85 13.72 16.99
N ARG A 300 -9.09 12.63 16.81
CA ARG A 300 -8.97 11.57 17.82
C ARG A 300 -8.31 12.06 19.11
N VAL A 301 -7.19 12.79 19.00
CA VAL A 301 -6.52 13.38 20.17
C VAL A 301 -7.46 14.36 20.89
N ARG A 302 -8.15 15.22 20.14
CA ARG A 302 -9.15 16.16 20.69
C ARG A 302 -10.28 15.43 21.43
N ALA A 303 -10.74 14.30 20.91
CA ALA A 303 -11.77 13.49 21.56
C ALA A 303 -11.27 12.86 22.86
N GLN A 304 -10.02 12.38 22.89
CA GLN A 304 -9.38 11.84 24.11
C GLN A 304 -9.22 12.92 25.17
N GLU A 305 -8.69 14.09 24.83
CA GLU A 305 -8.54 15.21 25.78
C GLU A 305 -9.88 15.66 26.38
N LYS A 306 -10.95 15.69 25.58
CA LYS A 306 -12.30 16.00 26.07
C LYS A 306 -12.83 14.93 27.00
N ALA A 307 -12.57 13.65 26.73
CA ALA A 307 -12.97 12.55 27.60
C ALA A 307 -12.24 12.62 28.95
N THR A 308 -10.91 12.82 28.93
CA THR A 308 -10.10 12.96 30.15
C THR A 308 -10.50 14.19 30.97
N LYS A 309 -10.78 15.33 30.33
CA LYS A 309 -11.30 16.54 31.03
C LYS A 309 -12.70 16.34 31.61
N LYS A 310 -13.52 15.48 30.99
CA LYS A 310 -14.86 15.13 31.52
C LYS A 310 -14.77 14.16 32.70
N GLU A 311 -13.77 13.28 32.73
CA GLU A 311 -13.47 12.41 33.88
C GLU A 311 -12.82 13.18 35.04
N LEU A 312 -12.09 14.26 34.77
CA LEU A 312 -11.49 15.16 35.76
C LEU A 312 -12.44 16.25 36.27
N ALA A 313 -13.62 16.42 35.68
CA ALA A 313 -14.64 17.32 36.20
C ALA A 313 -15.22 16.69 37.48
N PRO A 314 -15.28 17.41 38.61
CA PRO A 314 -15.71 16.84 39.88
C PRO A 314 -17.15 16.30 39.74
N THR A 315 -17.31 14.98 39.86
CA THR A 315 -18.59 14.33 40.15
C THR A 315 -19.07 14.85 41.48
N GLU A 316 -20.09 15.71 41.48
CA GLU A 316 -21.12 15.87 42.52
C GLU A 316 -20.67 15.67 43.98
N MET A 317 -19.51 16.18 44.37
CA MET A 317 -19.06 16.23 45.78
C MET A 317 -19.03 17.66 46.35
N GLU A 318 -19.32 18.67 45.53
CA GLU A 318 -19.46 20.06 45.99
C GLU A 318 -20.91 20.50 46.24
N ALA A 319 -21.90 19.63 45.96
CA ALA A 319 -23.30 19.90 46.31
C ALA A 319 -23.68 19.47 47.74
N ASP A 320 -22.83 18.69 48.43
CA ASP A 320 -23.14 18.13 49.76
C ASP A 320 -22.31 18.74 50.92
N MET A 321 -21.42 19.70 50.62
CA MET A 321 -20.73 20.48 51.67
C MET A 321 -21.34 21.88 51.84
N GLY A 322 -22.65 21.90 52.07
CA GLY A 322 -23.28 23.00 52.80
C GLY A 322 -22.81 22.96 54.25
N GLY A 323 -21.94 23.88 54.67
CA GLY A 323 -21.53 23.90 56.07
C GLY A 323 -20.45 24.90 56.47
N ARG A 324 -20.87 26.16 56.68
CA ARG A 324 -20.24 27.18 57.55
C ARG A 324 -18.77 27.55 57.28
N VAL A 325 -18.60 28.65 56.55
CA VAL A 325 -17.47 29.55 56.76
C VAL A 325 -17.66 30.23 58.12
N VAL A 326 -16.92 29.77 59.14
CA VAL A 326 -16.75 30.53 60.39
C VAL A 326 -15.61 31.51 60.15
N ALA A 327 -15.95 32.80 60.11
CA ALA A 327 -14.98 33.86 60.18
C ALA A 327 -14.30 33.83 61.55
N LEU A 328 -12.96 33.71 61.56
CA LEU A 328 -12.15 34.08 62.71
C LEU A 328 -11.53 35.44 62.41
N SER A 329 -12.11 36.46 63.04
CA SER A 329 -11.54 37.79 63.20
C SER A 329 -10.84 37.91 64.55
N ALA A 330 -9.75 38.68 64.54
CA ALA A 330 -8.88 39.15 65.62
C ALA A 330 -7.67 38.26 65.94
#